data_AF-A0A409Y110-F1
#
_entry.id   AF-A0A409Y110-F1
#
_cell.length_a   1.000
_cell.length_b   1.000
_cell.length_c   1.000
_cell.angle_alpha   90.00
_cell.angle_beta   90.00
_cell.angle_gamma   90.00
#
_symmetry.space_group_name_H-M   'P 1'
#
loop_
_entity.id
_entity.type
_entity.pdbx_description
1 polymer ?
#
loop_
_entity_poly.entity_id
_entity_poly.type
_entity_poly.pdbx_seq_one_letter_code
_entity_poly.pdbx_strand_id
1 'polypeptide(L)'
;MTDKKSPEQLLKEWRNICFLEEQLTMSEAADSLIHDKREPLVEARPTPGSNNTNWSLYNTVRNDEAILVHAGIWNSSTPLDTGNFVPEGEKTAASIPRKRVQRTIGFKCDVSYRIDTSLDETIWDNLKTFECHAESLENFNVTKRDRSNYQDGSRREMYIMAYKLFTRTFNSPREPEFEPHEWLSKAVAAQKWQEWAVNPDKPKFYDLVDGVLVDLSKSSPPEYKKGDIVWFAFKVTFYIGKESWSPEIVPMEFVRVVSGKGLYSDSFENDTPDSGTTEAAVVRVPPKRLEVGQSITFISREELAGKQKTEERSDSETIASSSTSGGTKEDTDNSNNGEGKEEGEDQSDPDKTAPSSSSSEGAPKEKMPKDNDVNGTEKLAEESDLDPVASSSASGGTAEETTTSKTTTVKRKAEEYLDATTLSTSAHASEGVASKKGSGAVAGVVNGEGKTQEGPKKKAKKNRS
;
A
#
# COMPACT_ATOMS: atom_id res chain seq x y z
N MET A 1 39.73 -11.20 1.24
CA MET A 1 38.85 -10.27 0.50
C MET A 1 37.47 -10.88 0.58
N THR A 2 36.55 -10.28 1.33
CA THR A 2 35.15 -10.73 1.36
C THR A 2 34.49 -10.22 0.10
N ASP A 3 33.89 -11.11 -0.69
CA ASP A 3 33.16 -10.74 -1.90
C ASP A 3 32.06 -9.74 -1.53
N LYS A 4 32.15 -8.52 -2.06
CA LYS A 4 31.11 -7.49 -1.86
C LYS A 4 29.83 -7.99 -2.51
N LYS A 5 28.74 -8.03 -1.74
CA LYS A 5 27.41 -8.35 -2.27
C LYS A 5 26.97 -7.27 -3.25
N SER A 6 26.36 -7.66 -4.37
CA SER A 6 25.75 -6.71 -5.31
C SER A 6 24.50 -6.06 -4.69
N PRO A 7 24.04 -4.89 -5.18
CA PRO A 7 22.80 -4.27 -4.73
C PRO A 7 21.58 -5.21 -4.82
N GLU A 8 21.49 -6.03 -5.87
CA GLU A 8 20.41 -7.01 -6.06
C GLU A 8 20.46 -8.12 -5.00
N GLN A 9 21.66 -8.57 -4.64
CA GLN A 9 21.84 -9.56 -3.56
C GLN A 9 21.44 -8.99 -2.21
N LEU A 10 21.83 -7.75 -1.92
CA LEU A 10 21.46 -7.05 -0.69
C LEU A 10 19.95 -6.80 -0.63
N LEU A 11 19.31 -6.38 -1.73
CA LEU A 11 17.86 -6.21 -1.79
C LEU A 11 17.13 -7.52 -1.55
N LYS A 12 17.58 -8.61 -2.20
CA LYS A 12 17.01 -9.94 -2.00
C LYS A 12 17.12 -10.41 -0.56
N GLU A 13 18.25 -10.16 0.09
CA GLU A 13 18.44 -10.48 1.51
C GLU A 13 17.48 -9.69 2.38
N TRP A 14 17.49 -8.36 2.29
CA TRP A 14 16.73 -7.50 3.20
C TRP A 14 15.22 -7.58 3.02
N ARG A 15 14.72 -7.86 1.81
CA ARG A 15 13.27 -8.01 1.60
C ARG A 15 12.69 -9.29 2.23
N ASN A 16 13.55 -10.26 2.55
CA ASN A 16 13.18 -11.56 3.12
C ASN A 16 13.40 -11.63 4.64
N ILE A 17 13.73 -10.49 5.27
CA ILE A 17 13.97 -10.36 6.70
C ILE A 17 12.79 -9.66 7.37
N CYS A 18 12.28 -10.27 8.45
CA CYS A 18 11.38 -9.62 9.41
C CYS A 18 12.16 -9.21 10.66
N PHE A 19 11.75 -8.11 11.30
CA PHE A 19 12.31 -7.66 12.58
C PHE A 19 11.44 -8.06 13.78
N LEU A 20 10.17 -8.36 13.54
CA LEU A 20 9.21 -8.84 14.54
C LEU A 20 8.56 -10.14 14.06
N GLU A 21 8.19 -11.03 14.99
CA GLU A 21 7.62 -12.34 14.67
C GLU A 21 6.26 -12.24 13.96
N GLU A 22 5.48 -11.22 14.30
CA GLU A 22 4.16 -10.93 13.72
C GLU A 22 4.19 -10.42 12.28
N GLN A 23 5.37 -10.00 11.80
CA GLN A 23 5.52 -9.47 10.45
C GLN A 23 5.62 -10.60 9.43
N LEU A 24 5.00 -10.39 8.28
CA LEU A 24 5.12 -11.25 7.11
C LEU A 24 5.93 -10.53 6.04
N THR A 25 6.80 -11.25 5.34
CA THR A 25 7.40 -10.66 4.13
C THR A 25 6.31 -10.53 3.07
N MET A 26 6.40 -9.49 2.24
CA MET A 26 5.40 -9.26 1.20
C MET A 26 5.30 -10.44 0.22
N SER A 27 6.44 -11.06 -0.12
CA SER A 27 6.50 -12.24 -0.98
C SER A 27 5.90 -13.47 -0.34
N GLU A 28 6.19 -13.76 0.94
CA GLU A 28 5.57 -14.88 1.67
C GLU A 28 4.03 -14.74 1.71
N ALA A 29 3.53 -13.54 1.97
CA ALA A 29 2.10 -13.27 1.97
C ALA A 29 1.49 -13.48 0.56
N ALA A 30 2.14 -12.99 -0.50
CA ALA A 30 1.68 -13.17 -1.87
C ALA A 30 1.72 -14.65 -2.32
N ASP A 31 2.81 -15.35 -2.07
CA ASP A 31 2.98 -16.77 -2.40
C ASP A 31 1.92 -17.64 -1.72
N SER A 32 1.50 -17.28 -0.49
CA SER A 32 0.45 -17.99 0.23
C SER A 32 -0.93 -17.93 -0.44
N LEU A 33 -1.17 -16.93 -1.31
CA LEU A 33 -2.44 -16.76 -2.03
C LEU A 33 -2.47 -17.50 -3.36
N ILE A 34 -1.30 -17.79 -3.96
CA ILE A 34 -1.20 -18.46 -5.27
C ILE A 34 -1.32 -19.97 -5.12
N HIS A 35 -0.89 -20.52 -3.98
CA HIS A 35 -0.79 -21.96 -3.78
C HIS A 35 -2.03 -22.53 -3.09
N ASP A 36 -2.99 -23.04 -3.89
CA ASP A 36 -4.26 -23.67 -3.47
C ASP A 36 -4.15 -24.75 -2.37
N LYS A 37 -2.95 -25.29 -2.12
CA LYS A 37 -2.73 -26.38 -1.17
C LYS A 37 -2.45 -25.92 0.26
N ARG A 38 -2.25 -24.63 0.50
CA ARG A 38 -1.94 -24.09 1.83
C ARG A 38 -3.03 -23.12 2.26
N GLU A 39 -3.28 -23.05 3.56
CA GLU A 39 -4.11 -21.99 4.10
C GLU A 39 -3.44 -20.64 3.83
N PRO A 40 -4.17 -19.66 3.28
CA PRO A 40 -3.60 -18.35 2.96
C PRO A 40 -3.17 -17.66 4.26
N LEU A 41 -2.00 -17.02 4.26
CA LEU A 41 -1.49 -16.30 5.44
C LEU A 41 -2.18 -14.94 5.61
N VAL A 42 -2.73 -14.42 4.52
CA VAL A 42 -3.45 -13.14 4.49
C VAL A 42 -4.79 -13.28 3.77
N GLU A 43 -5.73 -12.42 4.12
CA GLU A 43 -7.03 -12.33 3.46
C GLU A 43 -7.46 -10.87 3.37
N ALA A 44 -7.97 -10.43 2.21
CA ALA A 44 -8.57 -9.09 2.09
C ALA A 44 -9.96 -9.09 2.73
N ARG A 45 -10.22 -8.13 3.63
CA ARG A 45 -11.52 -7.98 4.32
C ARG A 45 -11.97 -6.53 4.35
N PRO A 46 -13.29 -6.25 4.40
CA PRO A 46 -13.78 -4.88 4.58
C PRO A 46 -13.29 -4.31 5.91
N THR A 47 -12.73 -3.11 5.89
CA THR A 47 -12.33 -2.42 7.11
C THR A 47 -13.60 -2.06 7.91
N PRO A 48 -13.69 -2.40 9.22
CA PRO A 48 -14.85 -2.08 10.04
C PRO A 48 -15.23 -0.58 9.98
N GLY A 49 -16.53 -0.30 9.77
CA GLY A 49 -17.05 1.07 9.70
C GLY A 49 -16.86 1.80 8.37
N SER A 50 -16.27 1.17 7.35
CA SER A 50 -15.95 1.82 6.06
C SER A 50 -17.03 1.76 4.98
N ASN A 51 -18.27 1.33 5.28
CA ASN A 51 -19.32 1.07 4.27
C ASN A 51 -18.82 0.22 3.08
N ASN A 52 -17.89 -0.71 3.33
CA ASN A 52 -17.22 -1.54 2.32
C ASN A 52 -16.43 -0.77 1.24
N THR A 53 -16.14 0.51 1.46
CA THR A 53 -15.30 1.32 0.56
C THR A 53 -13.82 1.12 0.80
N ASN A 54 -13.43 0.62 1.98
CA ASN A 54 -12.06 0.27 2.30
C ASN A 54 -11.98 -1.21 2.63
N TRP A 55 -11.00 -1.88 2.03
CA TRP A 55 -10.62 -3.24 2.37
C TRP A 55 -9.17 -3.24 2.83
N SER A 56 -8.80 -4.06 3.80
CA SER A 56 -7.41 -4.23 4.26
C SER A 56 -7.01 -5.70 4.15
N LEU A 57 -5.73 -5.98 3.99
CA LEU A 57 -5.21 -7.33 4.22
C LEU A 57 -5.13 -7.62 5.73
N TYR A 58 -5.67 -8.76 6.14
CA TYR A 58 -5.64 -9.27 7.51
C TYR A 58 -4.78 -10.53 7.58
N ASN A 59 -3.99 -10.67 8.64
CA ASN A 59 -3.29 -11.91 8.96
C ASN A 59 -4.31 -12.95 9.43
N THR A 60 -4.38 -14.10 8.76
CA THR A 60 -5.41 -15.12 9.02
C THR A 60 -5.21 -15.84 10.34
N VAL A 61 -3.96 -16.06 10.74
CA VAL A 61 -3.59 -16.74 12.00
C VAL A 61 -3.94 -15.87 13.21
N ARG A 62 -3.62 -14.57 13.13
CA ARG A 62 -3.77 -13.63 14.25
C ARG A 62 -5.10 -12.89 14.26
N ASN A 63 -5.79 -12.89 13.12
CA ASN A 63 -7.06 -12.18 12.91
C ASN A 63 -6.95 -10.66 13.17
N ASP A 64 -5.81 -10.06 12.84
CA ASP A 64 -5.54 -8.61 12.88
C ASP A 64 -5.07 -8.10 11.50
N GLU A 65 -4.96 -6.78 11.31
CA GLU A 65 -4.43 -6.23 10.05
C GLU A 65 -3.00 -6.72 9.82
N ALA A 66 -2.72 -7.26 8.64
CA ALA A 66 -1.41 -7.79 8.31
C ALA A 66 -0.37 -6.67 8.26
N ILE A 67 0.73 -6.84 8.99
CA ILE A 67 1.92 -6.00 8.87
C ILE A 67 2.87 -6.71 7.91
N LEU A 68 2.97 -6.15 6.70
CA LEU A 68 3.86 -6.64 5.66
C LEU A 68 5.18 -5.88 5.68
N VAL A 69 6.24 -6.53 5.25
CA VAL A 69 7.57 -5.93 5.16
C VAL A 69 8.19 -6.16 3.79
N HIS A 70 9.00 -5.19 3.36
CA HIS A 70 9.76 -5.26 2.12
C HIS A 70 11.01 -4.38 2.23
N ALA A 71 11.90 -4.45 1.24
CA ALA A 71 13.05 -3.57 1.14
C ALA A 71 13.14 -3.00 -0.28
N GLY A 72 13.64 -1.78 -0.39
CA GLY A 72 13.80 -1.11 -1.68
C GLY A 72 14.86 -0.02 -1.64
N ILE A 73 15.24 0.46 -2.83
CA ILE A 73 16.21 1.54 -2.94
C ILE A 73 15.50 2.88 -2.77
N TRP A 74 15.90 3.63 -1.76
CA TRP A 74 15.39 4.97 -1.54
C TRP A 74 15.80 5.89 -2.68
N ASN A 75 14.84 6.56 -3.31
CA ASN A 75 15.13 7.53 -4.34
C ASN A 75 15.02 8.97 -3.81
N SER A 76 13.86 9.31 -3.26
CA SER A 76 13.59 10.64 -2.70
C SER A 76 12.31 10.65 -1.87
N SER A 77 12.11 11.70 -1.09
CA SER A 77 10.83 12.00 -0.46
C SER A 77 10.54 13.50 -0.46
N THR A 78 9.29 13.86 -0.17
CA THR A 78 9.01 15.19 0.37
C THR A 78 9.54 15.28 1.82
N PRO A 79 9.67 16.49 2.42
CA PRO A 79 10.07 16.63 3.82
C PRO A 79 9.24 15.73 4.74
N LEU A 80 9.90 14.95 5.61
CA LEU A 80 9.26 13.89 6.39
C LEU A 80 8.26 14.42 7.44
N ASP A 81 8.41 15.68 7.85
CA ASP A 81 7.56 16.30 8.87
C ASP A 81 6.39 17.11 8.32
N THR A 82 6.54 17.69 7.12
CA THR A 82 5.56 18.63 6.53
C THR A 82 5.03 18.18 5.19
N GLY A 83 5.63 17.16 4.58
CA GLY A 83 5.23 16.61 3.29
C GLY A 83 5.15 17.67 2.20
N ASN A 84 4.05 17.67 1.45
CA ASN A 84 3.75 18.70 0.45
C ASN A 84 2.92 19.88 1.00
N PHE A 85 2.62 19.92 2.30
CA PHE A 85 1.88 21.02 2.91
C PHE A 85 2.82 22.19 3.21
N VAL A 86 2.52 23.36 2.65
CA VAL A 86 3.29 24.58 2.81
C VAL A 86 2.31 25.72 3.07
N PRO A 87 2.29 26.30 4.29
CA PRO A 87 1.43 27.43 4.60
C PRO A 87 1.61 28.61 3.63
N GLU A 88 0.63 29.49 3.58
CA GLU A 88 0.73 30.73 2.79
C GLU A 88 1.87 31.61 3.30
N GLY A 89 2.65 32.20 2.39
CA GLY A 89 3.84 32.99 2.71
C GLY A 89 5.13 32.18 2.94
N GLU A 90 5.04 30.89 3.26
CA GLU A 90 6.22 30.04 3.51
C GLU A 90 6.94 29.61 2.23
N LYS A 91 8.27 29.40 2.35
CA LYS A 91 9.11 28.95 1.23
C LYS A 91 8.93 27.45 1.00
N THR A 92 8.56 27.09 -0.22
CA THR A 92 8.49 25.68 -0.65
C THR A 92 9.88 25.04 -0.68
N ALA A 93 10.02 23.86 -0.08
CA ALA A 93 11.24 23.05 -0.18
C ALA A 93 11.53 22.68 -1.64
N ALA A 94 12.81 22.71 -2.03
CA ALA A 94 13.23 22.47 -3.42
C ALA A 94 12.84 21.08 -3.95
N SER A 95 12.66 20.09 -3.07
CA SER A 95 12.24 18.73 -3.40
C SER A 95 10.77 18.62 -3.81
N ILE A 96 9.93 19.63 -3.54
CA ILE A 96 8.49 19.60 -3.82
C ILE A 96 8.20 20.33 -5.14
N PRO A 97 7.71 19.65 -6.19
CA PRO A 97 7.29 20.32 -7.41
C PRO A 97 6.15 21.31 -7.11
N ARG A 98 6.16 22.51 -7.70
CA ARG A 98 5.14 23.56 -7.47
C ARG A 98 3.70 23.04 -7.59
N LYS A 99 3.44 22.15 -8.55
CA LYS A 99 2.12 21.53 -8.79
C LYS A 99 1.63 20.60 -7.67
N ARG A 100 2.53 20.13 -6.79
CA ARG A 100 2.23 19.23 -5.67
C ARG A 100 1.99 19.98 -4.36
N VAL A 101 2.40 21.25 -4.28
CA VAL A 101 2.27 22.08 -3.07
C VAL A 101 0.80 22.22 -2.68
N GLN A 102 0.48 21.94 -1.43
CA GLN A 102 -0.83 22.19 -0.84
C GLN A 102 -0.71 23.34 0.15
N ARG A 103 -1.51 24.39 -0.05
CA ARG A 103 -1.60 25.53 0.88
C ARG A 103 -2.78 25.44 1.84
N THR A 104 -3.68 24.50 1.60
CA THR A 104 -4.87 24.28 2.41
C THR A 104 -4.84 22.87 2.98
N ILE A 105 -5.16 22.75 4.26
CA ILE A 105 -5.32 21.47 4.95
C ILE A 105 -6.32 20.57 4.21
N GLY A 106 -6.00 19.28 4.10
CA GLY A 106 -6.91 18.29 3.52
C GLY A 106 -6.24 16.99 3.11
N PHE A 107 -7.01 16.07 2.51
CA PHE A 107 -6.56 14.73 2.12
C PHE A 107 -5.43 14.67 1.07
N LYS A 108 -5.19 15.79 0.37
CA LYS A 108 -4.10 15.92 -0.60
C LYS A 108 -2.75 16.26 0.04
N CYS A 109 -2.76 16.60 1.33
CA CYS A 109 -1.57 16.86 2.11
C CYS A 109 -0.95 15.51 2.52
N ASP A 110 0.18 15.18 1.92
CA ASP A 110 0.88 13.92 2.13
C ASP A 110 2.40 14.08 2.18
N VAL A 111 3.04 13.14 2.87
CA VAL A 111 4.45 12.83 2.67
C VAL A 111 4.51 11.76 1.59
N SER A 112 5.24 12.01 0.51
CA SER A 112 5.45 11.05 -0.57
C SER A 112 6.83 10.43 -0.44
N TYR A 113 6.92 9.10 -0.48
CA TYR A 113 8.15 8.33 -0.46
C TYR A 113 8.33 7.66 -1.81
N ARG A 114 9.48 7.82 -2.45
CA ARG A 114 9.76 7.24 -3.76
C ARG A 114 10.83 6.18 -3.64
N ILE A 115 10.47 4.97 -3.99
CA ILE A 115 11.34 3.80 -4.05
C ILE A 115 11.67 3.53 -5.51
N ASP A 116 12.95 3.38 -5.80
CA ASP A 116 13.44 2.91 -7.10
C ASP A 116 13.27 1.38 -7.16
N THR A 117 12.50 0.94 -8.14
CA THR A 117 12.14 -0.48 -8.34
C THR A 117 12.76 -1.03 -9.62
N SER A 118 13.70 -0.31 -10.24
CA SER A 118 14.36 -0.74 -11.48
C SER A 118 15.24 -1.99 -11.31
N LEU A 119 15.77 -2.24 -10.10
CA LEU A 119 16.55 -3.43 -9.77
C LEU A 119 15.72 -4.54 -9.10
N ASP A 120 14.56 -4.18 -8.54
CA ASP A 120 13.65 -5.11 -7.88
C ASP A 120 12.19 -4.71 -8.14
N GLU A 121 11.57 -5.42 -9.08
CA GLU A 121 10.17 -5.20 -9.45
C GLU A 121 9.17 -5.99 -8.59
N THR A 122 9.65 -6.77 -7.61
CA THR A 122 8.79 -7.73 -6.88
C THR A 122 7.65 -7.07 -6.10
N ILE A 123 7.79 -5.81 -5.68
CA ILE A 123 6.68 -5.05 -5.06
C ILE A 123 5.45 -5.00 -5.98
N TRP A 124 5.66 -4.88 -7.29
CA TRP A 124 4.59 -4.82 -8.29
C TRP A 124 3.95 -6.20 -8.51
N ASP A 125 4.77 -7.25 -8.57
CA ASP A 125 4.27 -8.63 -8.73
C ASP A 125 3.43 -9.03 -7.52
N ASN A 126 3.95 -8.77 -6.31
CA ASN A 126 3.24 -9.06 -5.07
C ASN A 126 1.93 -8.26 -4.95
N LEU A 127 1.94 -6.96 -5.29
CA LEU A 127 0.72 -6.15 -5.33
C LEU A 127 -0.30 -6.71 -6.31
N LYS A 128 0.16 -7.16 -7.50
CA LYS A 128 -0.75 -7.73 -8.49
C LYS A 128 -1.42 -9.01 -7.97
N THR A 129 -0.67 -9.84 -7.24
CA THR A 129 -1.24 -11.02 -6.56
C THR A 129 -2.30 -10.62 -5.53
N PHE A 130 -2.04 -9.60 -4.70
CA PHE A 130 -3.02 -9.10 -3.74
C PHE A 130 -4.27 -8.51 -4.40
N GLU A 131 -4.11 -7.80 -5.52
CA GLU A 131 -5.23 -7.30 -6.33
C GLU A 131 -6.09 -8.44 -6.87
N CYS A 132 -5.47 -9.45 -7.51
CA CYS A 132 -6.18 -10.60 -8.04
C CYS A 132 -6.94 -11.36 -6.94
N HIS A 133 -6.34 -11.50 -5.75
CA HIS A 133 -7.02 -12.07 -4.59
C HIS A 133 -8.24 -11.23 -4.19
N ALA A 134 -8.08 -9.92 -4.02
CA ALA A 134 -9.20 -9.05 -3.65
C ALA A 134 -10.34 -9.11 -4.68
N GLU A 135 -10.03 -9.07 -5.98
CA GLU A 135 -11.00 -9.18 -7.07
C GLU A 135 -11.76 -10.52 -7.08
N SER A 136 -11.16 -11.60 -6.56
CA SER A 136 -11.81 -12.91 -6.48
C SER A 136 -12.92 -12.99 -5.41
N LEU A 137 -12.97 -12.03 -4.48
CA LEU A 137 -13.93 -12.03 -3.38
C LEU A 137 -15.30 -11.50 -3.84
N GLU A 138 -16.36 -12.25 -3.58
CA GLU A 138 -17.74 -11.98 -4.06
C GLU A 138 -18.26 -10.56 -3.76
N ASN A 139 -17.82 -9.98 -2.64
CA ASN A 139 -18.28 -8.66 -2.19
C ASN A 139 -17.27 -7.53 -2.43
N PHE A 140 -16.11 -7.82 -3.02
CA PHE A 140 -15.16 -6.79 -3.36
C PHE A 140 -15.64 -6.00 -4.58
N ASN A 141 -15.54 -4.68 -4.52
CA ASN A 141 -15.88 -3.78 -5.62
C ASN A 141 -17.24 -4.12 -6.29
N VAL A 142 -18.31 -4.27 -5.49
CA VAL A 142 -19.67 -4.61 -5.95
C VAL A 142 -20.15 -3.71 -7.09
N THR A 143 -19.72 -2.44 -7.08
CA THR A 143 -20.05 -1.46 -8.12
C THR A 143 -19.27 -1.63 -9.43
N LYS A 144 -18.39 -2.63 -9.53
CA LYS A 144 -17.56 -2.96 -10.70
C LYS A 144 -16.82 -1.75 -11.26
N ARG A 145 -16.20 -0.96 -10.37
CA ARG A 145 -15.35 0.16 -10.80
C ARG A 145 -14.10 -0.36 -11.47
N ASP A 146 -13.58 0.42 -12.41
CA ASP A 146 -12.29 0.10 -13.03
C ASP A 146 -11.15 0.31 -12.03
N ARG A 147 -10.05 -0.42 -12.23
CA ARG A 147 -8.82 -0.25 -11.48
C ARG A 147 -8.11 1.03 -11.93
N SER A 148 -7.65 1.85 -10.99
CA SER A 148 -6.98 3.13 -11.29
C SER A 148 -5.67 2.94 -12.06
N ASN A 149 -5.46 3.71 -13.13
CA ASN A 149 -4.20 3.69 -13.88
C ASN A 149 -3.00 4.26 -13.10
N TYR A 150 -3.22 4.84 -11.92
CA TYR A 150 -2.14 5.37 -11.09
C TYR A 150 -1.42 4.23 -10.37
N GLN A 151 -0.10 4.09 -10.61
CA GLN A 151 0.71 3.00 -10.08
C GLN A 151 0.09 1.63 -10.37
N ASP A 152 -0.21 1.42 -11.64
CA ASP A 152 -0.92 0.26 -12.13
C ASP A 152 0.04 -0.88 -12.58
N GLY A 153 1.35 -0.63 -12.50
CA GLY A 153 2.41 -1.51 -12.99
C GLY A 153 2.78 -1.29 -14.46
N SER A 154 2.12 -0.37 -15.20
CA SER A 154 2.53 -0.01 -16.57
C SER A 154 3.87 0.72 -16.62
N ARG A 155 4.30 1.31 -15.50
CA ARG A 155 5.60 1.95 -15.29
C ARG A 155 6.20 1.42 -13.99
N ARG A 156 7.19 0.53 -14.11
CA ARG A 156 7.73 -0.24 -12.98
C ARG A 156 9.06 0.28 -12.46
N GLU A 157 9.55 1.41 -12.94
CA GLU A 157 10.85 1.95 -12.53
C GLU A 157 10.80 2.62 -11.14
N MET A 158 9.60 3.01 -10.68
CA MET A 158 9.44 3.72 -9.43
C MET A 158 8.10 3.45 -8.78
N TYR A 159 8.13 3.10 -7.50
CA TYR A 159 6.94 3.04 -6.67
C TYR A 159 6.88 4.24 -5.73
N ILE A 160 5.71 4.86 -5.62
CA ILE A 160 5.43 5.98 -4.72
C ILE A 160 4.51 5.48 -3.61
N MET A 161 4.95 5.58 -2.36
CA MET A 161 4.09 5.44 -1.18
C MET A 161 3.69 6.82 -0.67
N ALA A 162 2.54 6.93 -0.03
CA ALA A 162 2.09 8.18 0.56
C ALA A 162 1.60 7.98 1.99
N TYR A 163 1.93 8.93 2.86
CA TYR A 163 1.36 9.04 4.19
C TYR A 163 0.57 10.34 4.29
N LYS A 164 -0.69 10.26 4.72
CA LYS A 164 -1.56 11.45 4.86
C LYS A 164 -1.20 12.22 6.11
N LEU A 165 -0.96 13.52 5.99
CA LEU A 165 -0.61 14.41 7.11
C LEU A 165 -1.82 14.69 8.02
N PHE A 166 -3.02 14.65 7.46
CA PHE A 166 -4.26 14.96 8.17
C PHE A 166 -5.28 13.85 7.99
N THR A 167 -6.11 13.66 9.02
CA THR A 167 -7.23 12.73 9.03
C THR A 167 -8.51 13.44 9.46
N ARG A 168 -9.67 12.88 9.11
CA ARG A 168 -10.98 13.48 9.43
C ARG A 168 -11.31 13.28 10.91
N THR A 169 -11.82 14.32 11.56
CA THR A 169 -12.17 14.30 13.00
C THR A 169 -13.36 13.41 13.32
N PHE A 170 -14.29 13.19 12.38
CA PHE A 170 -15.42 12.27 12.61
C PHE A 170 -14.98 10.82 12.83
N ASN A 171 -13.76 10.47 12.42
CA ASN A 171 -13.14 9.17 12.74
C ASN A 171 -12.63 9.10 14.19
N SER A 172 -12.80 10.16 14.98
CA SER A 172 -12.30 10.29 16.35
C SER A 172 -10.84 9.86 16.46
N PRO A 173 -9.93 10.46 15.66
CA PRO A 173 -8.54 10.07 15.65
C PRO A 173 -7.93 10.25 17.04
N ARG A 174 -7.08 9.29 17.43
CA ARG A 174 -6.26 9.37 18.63
C ARG A 174 -5.32 10.58 18.57
N GLU A 175 -4.88 11.06 19.73
CA GLU A 175 -3.87 12.11 19.79
C GLU A 175 -2.53 11.60 19.23
N PRO A 176 -1.78 12.43 18.47
CA PRO A 176 -0.46 12.05 17.99
C PRO A 176 0.51 11.72 19.14
N GLU A 177 1.20 10.59 19.04
CA GLU A 177 2.28 10.19 19.99
C GLU A 177 3.62 10.90 19.70
N PHE A 178 3.61 11.88 18.81
CA PHE A 178 4.77 12.67 18.40
C PHE A 178 4.41 14.15 18.44
N GLU A 179 5.43 15.01 18.56
CA GLU A 179 5.25 16.45 18.46
C GLU A 179 5.07 16.85 16.98
N PRO A 180 3.88 17.31 16.55
CA PRO A 180 3.68 17.67 15.15
C PRO A 180 4.41 18.96 14.82
N HIS A 181 4.94 19.04 13.59
CA HIS A 181 5.56 20.27 13.10
C HIS A 181 4.58 21.46 13.24
N GLU A 182 5.10 22.63 13.64
CA GLU A 182 4.27 23.79 13.97
C GLU A 182 3.31 24.21 12.84
N TRP A 183 3.70 24.01 11.57
CA TRP A 183 2.83 24.24 10.42
C TRP A 183 1.55 23.42 10.47
N LEU A 184 1.63 22.13 10.85
CA LEU A 184 0.47 21.25 10.92
C LEU A 184 -0.44 21.67 12.07
N SER A 185 0.16 21.95 13.24
CA SER A 185 -0.57 22.38 14.44
C SER A 185 -1.29 23.72 14.22
N LYS A 186 -0.61 24.72 13.63
CA LYS A 186 -1.20 26.01 13.26
C LYS A 186 -2.33 25.84 12.25
N ALA A 187 -2.14 25.00 11.23
CA ALA A 187 -3.17 24.74 10.22
C ALA A 187 -4.42 24.10 10.82
N VAL A 188 -4.26 23.13 11.73
CA VAL A 188 -5.38 22.49 12.43
C VAL A 188 -6.10 23.48 13.35
N ALA A 189 -5.37 24.35 14.06
CA ALA A 189 -5.94 25.36 14.95
C ALA A 189 -6.67 26.49 14.20
N ALA A 190 -6.24 26.81 12.97
CA ALA A 190 -6.82 27.89 12.17
C ALA A 190 -8.12 27.51 11.44
N GLN A 191 -8.59 26.26 11.57
CA GLN A 191 -9.81 25.82 10.90
C GLN A 191 -11.05 26.49 11.52
N LYS A 192 -11.94 27.01 10.67
CA LYS A 192 -13.25 27.51 11.13
C LYS A 192 -14.14 26.38 11.68
N TRP A 193 -14.04 25.21 11.07
CA TRP A 193 -14.75 23.99 11.43
C TRP A 193 -13.71 22.90 11.67
N GLN A 194 -13.76 22.24 12.83
CA GLN A 194 -12.76 21.24 13.21
C GLN A 194 -12.96 19.92 12.45
N GLU A 195 -12.77 19.96 11.13
CA GLU A 195 -12.98 18.84 10.21
C GLU A 195 -11.76 17.93 10.10
N TRP A 196 -10.57 18.48 10.32
CA TRP A 196 -9.30 17.78 10.22
C TRP A 196 -8.54 17.79 11.53
N ALA A 197 -7.82 16.71 11.80
CA ALA A 197 -6.80 16.60 12.83
C ALA A 197 -5.49 16.16 12.18
N VAL A 198 -4.36 16.37 12.88
CA VAL A 198 -3.09 15.76 12.50
C VAL A 198 -3.26 14.24 12.53
N ASN A 199 -2.75 13.55 11.52
CA ASN A 199 -2.82 12.10 11.49
C ASN A 199 -1.87 11.52 12.57
N PRO A 200 -2.38 10.74 13.55
CA PRO A 200 -1.54 10.21 14.62
C PRO A 200 -0.64 9.05 14.17
N ASP A 201 -0.93 8.43 13.03
CA ASP A 201 -0.25 7.22 12.55
C ASP A 201 1.02 7.55 11.72
N LYS A 202 1.80 8.54 12.16
CA LYS A 202 3.02 8.96 11.46
C LYS A 202 4.02 7.80 11.35
N PRO A 203 4.62 7.57 10.16
CA PRO A 203 5.68 6.59 10.03
C PRO A 203 6.87 6.94 10.91
N LYS A 204 7.51 5.91 11.48
CA LYS A 204 8.76 6.06 12.23
C LYS A 204 9.95 5.83 11.31
N PHE A 205 11.04 6.56 11.54
CA PHE A 205 12.21 6.56 10.68
C PHE A 205 13.45 6.21 11.50
N TYR A 206 14.17 5.18 11.07
CA TYR A 206 15.32 4.65 11.79
C TYR A 206 16.52 4.45 10.87
N ASP A 207 17.67 4.31 11.52
CA ASP A 207 18.92 3.80 10.97
C ASP A 207 19.33 2.56 11.77
N LEU A 208 19.76 1.50 11.09
CA LEU A 208 20.22 0.27 11.72
C LEU A 208 21.75 0.34 11.88
N VAL A 209 22.21 0.67 13.08
CA VAL A 209 23.64 0.81 13.39
C VAL A 209 24.03 -0.31 14.33
N ASP A 210 24.95 -1.18 13.90
CA ASP A 210 25.45 -2.32 14.67
C ASP A 210 24.34 -3.22 15.23
N GLY A 211 23.29 -3.42 14.44
CA GLY A 211 22.12 -4.24 14.82
C GLY A 211 21.15 -3.56 15.80
N VAL A 212 21.36 -2.29 16.13
CA VAL A 212 20.50 -1.50 17.01
C VAL A 212 19.79 -0.39 16.24
N LEU A 213 18.50 -0.20 16.49
CA LEU A 213 17.75 0.89 15.87
C LEU A 213 18.09 2.24 16.51
N VAL A 214 18.58 3.15 15.70
CA VAL A 214 18.80 4.56 16.04
C VAL A 214 17.72 5.39 15.35
N ASP A 215 17.21 6.42 16.03
CA ASP A 215 16.33 7.41 15.40
C ASP A 215 17.06 8.06 14.21
N LEU A 216 16.44 8.09 13.03
CA LEU A 216 17.08 8.64 11.83
C LEU A 216 17.54 10.09 12.05
N SER A 217 16.79 10.89 12.80
CA SER A 217 17.15 12.29 13.08
C SER A 217 18.43 12.45 13.89
N LYS A 218 18.84 11.40 14.61
CA LYS A 218 20.07 11.33 15.43
C LYS A 218 21.20 10.59 14.71
N SER A 219 20.96 10.12 13.50
CA SER A 219 21.91 9.33 12.72
C SER A 219 22.79 10.21 11.84
N SER A 220 23.84 9.62 11.24
CA SER A 220 24.76 10.34 10.35
C SER A 220 24.81 9.64 8.97
N PRO A 221 24.18 10.18 7.91
CA PRO A 221 23.42 11.43 7.88
C PRO A 221 22.03 11.32 8.53
N PRO A 222 21.44 12.44 9.00
CA PRO A 222 20.16 12.47 9.73
C PRO A 222 18.94 12.39 8.80
N GLU A 223 19.13 11.85 7.60
CA GLU A 223 18.11 11.70 6.57
C GLU A 223 18.50 10.54 5.64
N TYR A 224 17.51 9.98 4.95
CA TYR A 224 17.76 9.02 3.88
C TYR A 224 18.31 9.71 2.64
N LYS A 225 19.29 9.08 2.03
CA LYS A 225 19.92 9.53 0.78
C LYS A 225 19.47 8.66 -0.37
N LYS A 226 19.49 9.24 -1.56
CA LYS A 226 19.26 8.49 -2.79
C LYS A 226 20.28 7.34 -2.88
N GLY A 227 19.80 6.12 -3.09
CA GLY A 227 20.63 4.91 -3.16
C GLY A 227 20.71 4.12 -1.86
N ASP A 228 20.23 4.64 -0.73
CA ASP A 228 20.13 3.85 0.51
C ASP A 228 19.18 2.65 0.30
N ILE A 229 19.52 1.47 0.82
CA ILE A 229 18.56 0.37 0.92
C ILE A 229 17.78 0.57 2.22
N VAL A 230 16.48 0.73 2.06
CA VAL A 230 15.56 0.99 3.16
C VAL A 230 14.60 -0.20 3.26
N TRP A 231 14.62 -0.84 4.42
CA TRP A 231 13.60 -1.78 4.84
C TRP A 231 12.39 -1.00 5.33
N PHE A 232 11.18 -1.44 5.03
CA PHE A 232 9.97 -0.77 5.49
C PHE A 232 8.84 -1.75 5.80
N ALA A 233 8.12 -1.43 6.88
CA ALA A 233 6.90 -2.10 7.29
C ALA A 233 5.68 -1.28 6.86
N PHE A 234 4.61 -1.96 6.43
CA PHE A 234 3.42 -1.32 5.90
C PHE A 234 2.19 -2.20 5.99
N LYS A 235 1.03 -1.58 5.75
CA LYS A 235 -0.25 -2.26 5.51
C LYS A 235 -0.64 -2.09 4.05
N VAL A 236 -1.44 -3.01 3.53
CA VAL A 236 -2.06 -2.88 2.21
C VAL A 236 -3.55 -2.67 2.41
N THR A 237 -4.07 -1.62 1.81
CA THR A 237 -5.50 -1.33 1.74
C THR A 237 -5.95 -1.22 0.29
N PHE A 238 -7.21 -1.50 0.02
CA PHE A 238 -7.85 -1.25 -1.27
C PHE A 238 -8.95 -0.23 -1.05
N TYR A 239 -8.83 0.90 -1.74
CA TYR A 239 -9.78 1.99 -1.69
C TYR A 239 -10.71 1.92 -2.91
N ILE A 240 -12.01 1.76 -2.68
CA ILE A 240 -13.04 1.79 -3.73
C ILE A 240 -13.62 3.20 -3.78
N GLY A 241 -13.09 4.00 -4.70
CA GLY A 241 -13.52 5.37 -4.92
C GLY A 241 -14.79 5.48 -5.75
N LYS A 242 -15.16 6.72 -6.08
CA LYS A 242 -16.35 7.01 -6.90
C LYS A 242 -16.19 6.56 -8.36
N GLU A 243 -14.99 6.69 -8.91
CA GLU A 243 -14.70 6.47 -10.34
C GLU A 243 -13.92 5.18 -10.55
N SER A 244 -12.91 4.94 -9.72
CA SER A 244 -12.03 3.78 -9.79
C SER A 244 -11.75 3.22 -8.39
N TRP A 245 -11.23 2.00 -8.31
CA TRP A 245 -10.59 1.48 -7.11
C TRP A 245 -9.07 1.43 -7.27
N SER A 246 -8.31 1.39 -6.17
CA SER A 246 -6.85 1.28 -6.20
C SER A 246 -6.31 0.61 -4.94
N PRO A 247 -5.24 -0.20 -5.02
CA PRO A 247 -4.48 -0.54 -3.82
C PRO A 247 -3.71 0.68 -3.31
N GLU A 248 -3.46 0.73 -2.01
CA GLU A 248 -2.63 1.71 -1.34
C GLU A 248 -1.73 0.98 -0.34
N ILE A 249 -0.42 1.23 -0.42
CA ILE A 249 0.55 0.83 0.60
C ILE A 249 0.60 1.96 1.64
N VAL A 250 0.17 1.65 2.86
CA VAL A 250 0.17 2.56 4.00
C VAL A 250 1.43 2.31 4.83
N PRO A 251 2.47 3.14 4.69
CA PRO A 251 3.74 2.92 5.37
C PRO A 251 3.61 3.13 6.88
N MET A 252 4.36 2.34 7.66
CA MET A 252 4.37 2.41 9.12
C MET A 252 5.77 2.74 9.65
N GLU A 253 6.80 2.12 9.09
CA GLU A 253 8.18 2.21 9.60
C GLU A 253 9.15 2.12 8.43
N PHE A 254 10.24 2.88 8.52
CA PHE A 254 11.36 2.83 7.59
C PHE A 254 12.65 2.66 8.39
N VAL A 255 13.55 1.81 7.90
CA VAL A 255 14.85 1.54 8.51
C VAL A 255 15.89 1.53 7.41
N ARG A 256 16.88 2.43 7.47
CA ARG A 256 18.07 2.31 6.62
C ARG A 256 18.87 1.11 7.09
N VAL A 257 19.04 0.14 6.19
CA VAL A 257 19.76 -1.11 6.47
C VAL A 257 21.09 -1.19 5.71
N VAL A 258 21.22 -0.43 4.62
CA VAL A 258 22.49 -0.22 3.90
C VAL A 258 22.56 1.23 3.44
N SER A 259 23.67 1.91 3.71
CA SER A 259 23.91 3.23 3.13
C SER A 259 24.24 3.14 1.65
N GLY A 260 23.70 4.05 0.84
CA GLY A 260 23.96 4.13 -0.59
C GLY A 260 25.41 4.54 -0.93
N LYS A 261 26.17 5.05 0.05
CA LYS A 261 27.61 5.30 -0.10
C LYS A 261 28.32 3.97 -0.34
N GLY A 262 28.85 3.76 -1.54
CA GLY A 262 29.57 2.55 -1.93
C GLY A 262 28.77 1.53 -2.74
N LEU A 263 27.45 1.71 -2.89
CA LEU A 263 26.64 0.87 -3.80
C LEU A 263 26.74 1.31 -5.27
N TYR A 264 26.97 2.62 -5.51
CA TYR A 264 27.00 3.23 -6.85
C TYR A 264 28.29 4.03 -7.14
N SER A 265 29.34 3.90 -6.32
CA SER A 265 30.59 4.65 -6.50
C SER A 265 31.82 3.81 -6.15
N ASP A 266 32.78 3.78 -7.07
CA ASP A 266 34.05 3.04 -7.01
C ASP A 266 35.06 3.54 -5.95
N SER A 267 34.67 4.48 -5.08
CA SER A 267 35.56 5.05 -4.07
C SER A 267 35.56 4.22 -2.79
N PHE A 268 36.66 3.53 -2.57
CA PHE A 268 36.95 2.70 -1.39
C PHE A 268 37.15 3.57 -0.15
N GLU A 269 36.25 3.46 0.83
CA GLU A 269 36.56 3.74 2.23
C GLU A 269 36.41 2.43 3.02
N ASN A 270 37.43 2.14 3.85
CA ASN A 270 37.56 0.91 4.62
C ASN A 270 36.83 1.07 5.94
N ASP A 271 35.70 0.38 6.12
CA ASP A 271 35.06 0.23 7.43
C ASP A 271 35.58 -1.03 8.13
N THR A 272 36.01 -0.84 9.38
CA THR A 272 36.51 -1.87 10.29
C THR A 272 35.36 -2.68 10.92
N PRO A 273 35.52 -4.01 11.11
CA PRO A 273 34.49 -4.84 11.74
C PRO A 273 34.53 -4.69 13.28
N ASP A 274 33.37 -4.46 13.91
CA ASP A 274 33.22 -4.45 15.37
C ASP A 274 32.52 -5.71 15.91
N SER A 275 32.95 -6.09 17.12
CA SER A 275 32.79 -7.36 17.81
C SER A 275 31.56 -7.37 18.71
N GLY A 276 30.74 -8.42 18.59
CA GLY A 276 29.48 -8.58 19.32
C GLY A 276 29.63 -8.69 20.84
N THR A 277 28.66 -8.10 21.54
CA THR A 277 28.37 -8.33 22.96
C THR A 277 26.95 -8.85 23.08
N THR A 278 26.78 -10.06 23.64
CA THR A 278 25.48 -10.71 23.82
C THR A 278 24.93 -10.40 25.21
N GLU A 279 23.88 -9.59 25.30
CA GLU A 279 23.15 -9.32 26.56
C GLU A 279 21.99 -10.31 26.80
N ALA A 280 21.70 -10.56 28.08
CA ALA A 280 20.71 -11.53 28.56
C ALA A 280 19.25 -11.07 28.35
N ALA A 281 18.41 -11.96 27.80
CA ALA A 281 17.02 -11.66 27.45
C ALA A 281 16.09 -11.60 28.68
N VAL A 282 15.47 -10.44 28.91
CA VAL A 282 14.28 -10.28 29.77
C VAL A 282 13.05 -10.54 28.92
N VAL A 283 12.21 -11.51 29.32
CA VAL A 283 10.94 -11.83 28.63
C VAL A 283 9.98 -10.64 28.78
N ARG A 284 9.90 -9.81 27.74
CA ARG A 284 8.89 -8.74 27.59
C ARG A 284 7.87 -9.17 26.54
N VAL A 285 6.63 -8.70 26.70
CA VAL A 285 5.61 -8.83 25.64
C VAL A 285 6.18 -8.21 24.36
N PRO A 286 6.20 -8.93 23.22
CA PRO A 286 6.76 -8.40 21.98
C PRO A 286 6.09 -7.07 21.60
N PRO A 287 6.87 -6.03 21.31
CA PRO A 287 6.31 -4.74 20.94
C PRO A 287 5.69 -4.83 19.55
N LYS A 288 4.48 -4.28 19.37
CA LYS A 288 3.77 -4.26 18.07
C LYS A 288 4.41 -3.34 17.01
N ARG A 289 5.38 -2.52 17.43
CA ARG A 289 6.05 -1.46 16.65
C ARG A 289 7.51 -1.45 17.06
N LEU A 290 8.38 -1.07 16.16
CA LEU A 290 9.79 -0.88 16.47
C LEU A 290 9.99 0.31 17.41
N GLU A 291 11.01 0.22 18.26
CA GLU A 291 11.38 1.24 19.25
C GLU A 291 12.86 1.65 19.12
N VAL A 292 13.17 2.90 19.46
CA VAL A 292 14.55 3.40 19.47
C VAL A 292 15.35 2.64 20.53
N GLY A 293 16.57 2.22 20.18
CA GLY A 293 17.45 1.43 21.04
C GLY A 293 17.12 -0.06 21.07
N GLN A 294 16.13 -0.52 20.29
CA GLN A 294 15.83 -1.94 20.16
C GLN A 294 16.93 -2.64 19.37
N SER A 295 17.52 -3.68 19.96
CA SER A 295 18.37 -4.64 19.24
C SER A 295 17.51 -5.51 18.35
N ILE A 296 17.90 -5.63 17.08
CA ILE A 296 17.12 -6.33 16.07
C ILE A 296 17.61 -7.76 15.94
N THR A 297 16.66 -8.68 16.05
CA THR A 297 16.86 -10.09 15.68
C THR A 297 16.35 -10.27 14.26
N PHE A 298 17.21 -10.70 13.35
CA PHE A 298 16.83 -10.95 11.97
C PHE A 298 16.11 -12.30 11.86
N ILE A 299 14.83 -12.27 11.48
CA ILE A 299 14.03 -13.47 11.23
C ILE A 299 14.03 -13.71 9.71
N SER A 300 14.89 -14.62 9.25
CA SER A 300 14.91 -15.05 7.84
C SER A 300 13.77 -16.03 7.56
N ARG A 301 12.90 -15.68 6.60
CA ARG A 301 11.76 -16.53 6.23
C ARG A 301 12.11 -17.62 5.20
N GLU A 302 13.20 -17.46 4.44
CA GLU A 302 13.63 -18.47 3.45
C GLU A 302 13.98 -19.81 4.11
N GLU A 303 14.60 -19.78 5.31
CA GLU A 303 15.03 -20.98 6.01
C GLU A 303 13.87 -21.81 6.56
N LEU A 304 12.76 -21.16 6.92
CA LEU A 304 11.57 -21.84 7.45
C LEU A 304 10.84 -22.62 6.35
N ALA A 305 10.76 -22.05 5.14
CA ALA A 305 10.12 -22.70 4.00
C ALA A 305 10.86 -23.98 3.56
N GLY A 306 12.18 -24.02 3.68
CA GLY A 306 13.00 -25.18 3.31
C GLY A 306 12.87 -26.37 4.28
N LYS A 307 12.69 -26.10 5.58
CA LYS A 307 12.62 -27.16 6.61
C LYS A 307 11.32 -27.98 6.53
N GLN A 308 10.18 -27.33 6.29
CA GLN A 308 8.89 -28.05 6.18
C GLN A 308 8.85 -29.05 5.02
N LYS A 309 9.58 -28.80 3.92
CA LYS A 309 9.57 -29.68 2.75
C LYS A 309 10.35 -30.99 2.94
N THR A 310 11.23 -31.05 3.95
CA THR A 310 12.13 -32.21 4.14
C THR A 310 11.56 -33.23 5.13
N GLU A 311 10.75 -32.81 6.11
CA GLU A 311 10.17 -33.74 7.09
C GLU A 311 8.98 -34.56 6.55
N GLU A 312 8.20 -34.04 5.60
CA GLU A 312 7.06 -34.79 5.02
C GLU A 312 7.45 -35.95 4.08
N ARG A 313 8.75 -36.18 3.83
CA ARG A 313 9.20 -37.22 2.88
C ARG A 313 9.91 -38.41 3.53
N SER A 314 9.95 -38.52 4.85
CA SER A 314 10.76 -39.52 5.57
C SER A 314 10.02 -40.75 6.13
N ASP A 315 8.72 -40.95 5.83
CA ASP A 315 7.95 -42.11 6.35
C ASP A 315 7.35 -42.97 5.22
N SER A 316 8.17 -43.45 4.28
CA SER A 316 7.71 -44.51 3.34
C SER A 316 8.78 -45.55 3.01
N GLU A 317 9.06 -46.40 4.00
CA GLU A 317 9.55 -47.78 3.88
C GLU A 317 8.64 -48.60 4.82
N THR A 318 7.99 -49.72 4.53
CA THR A 318 8.13 -50.77 3.51
C THR A 318 6.81 -51.57 3.53
N ILE A 319 6.09 -51.71 2.41
CA ILE A 319 5.12 -52.83 2.27
C ILE A 319 5.40 -53.56 0.96
N ALA A 320 5.65 -54.84 1.15
CA ALA A 320 6.11 -55.81 0.18
C ALA A 320 5.15 -56.03 -0.98
N SER A 321 5.76 -56.32 -2.13
CA SER A 321 5.15 -56.80 -3.35
C SER A 321 4.44 -58.14 -3.15
N SER A 322 3.21 -58.28 -3.67
CA SER A 322 2.68 -59.58 -4.06
C SER A 322 1.95 -59.48 -5.40
N SER A 323 2.52 -60.17 -6.38
CA SER A 323 2.03 -60.45 -7.72
C SER A 323 0.75 -61.30 -7.72
N THR A 324 -0.24 -60.96 -8.55
CA THR A 324 -1.14 -61.95 -9.15
C THR A 324 -1.60 -61.52 -10.54
N SER A 325 -1.41 -62.44 -11.49
CA SER A 325 -1.76 -62.45 -12.91
C SER A 325 -3.18 -62.94 -13.19
N GLY A 326 -3.73 -62.56 -14.35
CA GLY A 326 -4.88 -63.20 -15.03
C GLY A 326 -5.88 -62.13 -15.52
N GLY A 327 -6.34 -62.03 -16.77
CA GLY A 327 -6.42 -62.97 -17.88
C GLY A 327 -7.88 -63.03 -18.36
N THR A 328 -8.10 -63.07 -19.69
CA THR A 328 -9.36 -63.37 -20.45
C THR A 328 -10.51 -62.34 -20.38
N LYS A 329 -11.40 -62.13 -21.35
CA LYS A 329 -11.53 -62.29 -22.83
C LYS A 329 -13.01 -61.93 -23.16
N GLU A 330 -13.30 -61.66 -24.44
CA GLU A 330 -14.59 -61.82 -25.14
C GLU A 330 -15.71 -60.81 -24.79
N ASP A 331 -16.03 -59.92 -25.74
CA ASP A 331 -17.03 -60.05 -26.83
C ASP A 331 -18.45 -59.80 -26.31
N THR A 332 -19.21 -58.91 -26.96
CA THR A 332 -20.56 -59.17 -27.48
C THR A 332 -21.08 -57.93 -28.21
N ASP A 333 -21.51 -58.15 -29.45
CA ASP A 333 -22.32 -57.31 -30.32
C ASP A 333 -23.53 -56.67 -29.64
N ASN A 334 -23.98 -55.49 -30.10
CA ASN A 334 -25.35 -55.42 -30.61
C ASN A 334 -25.62 -54.15 -31.44
N SER A 335 -26.09 -54.41 -32.66
CA SER A 335 -26.82 -53.50 -33.53
C SER A 335 -28.10 -52.99 -32.88
N ASN A 336 -28.49 -51.73 -33.14
CA ASN A 336 -29.82 -51.49 -33.73
C ASN A 336 -30.07 -50.05 -34.23
N ASN A 337 -30.69 -50.05 -35.41
CA ASN A 337 -31.51 -49.06 -36.09
C ASN A 337 -32.24 -48.01 -35.25
N GLY A 338 -32.46 -46.85 -35.87
CA GLY A 338 -33.55 -45.95 -35.53
C GLY A 338 -33.54 -44.64 -36.32
N GLU A 339 -34.06 -44.67 -37.55
CA GLU A 339 -34.56 -43.48 -38.24
C GLU A 339 -35.67 -42.81 -37.42
N GLY A 340 -35.72 -41.48 -37.41
CA GLY A 340 -36.74 -40.71 -36.69
C GLY A 340 -36.73 -39.25 -37.12
N LYS A 341 -37.30 -39.02 -38.30
CA LYS A 341 -37.68 -37.73 -38.87
C LYS A 341 -38.95 -37.25 -38.17
N GLU A 342 -39.01 -36.01 -37.67
CA GLU A 342 -40.27 -35.27 -37.60
C GLU A 342 -40.05 -33.76 -37.45
N GLU A 343 -40.79 -33.04 -38.29
CA GLU A 343 -40.97 -31.61 -38.38
C GLU A 343 -41.94 -31.13 -37.28
N GLY A 344 -41.86 -29.84 -36.93
CA GLY A 344 -42.83 -29.21 -36.02
C GLY A 344 -42.59 -27.72 -35.90
N GLU A 345 -43.11 -26.96 -36.87
CA GLU A 345 -43.43 -25.54 -36.72
C GLU A 345 -44.45 -25.36 -35.58
N ASP A 346 -44.32 -24.34 -34.73
CA ASP A 346 -45.43 -23.40 -34.55
C ASP A 346 -45.02 -22.07 -33.85
N GLN A 347 -45.82 -21.07 -34.19
CA GLN A 347 -45.80 -19.64 -33.97
C GLN A 347 -45.93 -19.21 -32.49
N SER A 348 -45.35 -18.05 -32.14
CA SER A 348 -46.13 -16.82 -31.82
C SER A 348 -45.27 -15.75 -31.11
N ASP A 349 -45.12 -14.62 -31.79
CA ASP A 349 -44.90 -13.25 -31.25
C ASP A 349 -46.29 -12.62 -30.99
N PRO A 350 -46.42 -11.37 -30.49
CA PRO A 350 -45.63 -10.62 -29.51
C PRO A 350 -46.55 -9.95 -28.46
N ASP A 351 -46.01 -9.34 -27.39
CA ASP A 351 -46.70 -8.16 -26.86
C ASP A 351 -45.76 -7.10 -26.27
N LYS A 352 -46.00 -5.87 -26.71
CA LYS A 352 -45.34 -4.62 -26.36
C LYS A 352 -46.26 -3.89 -25.39
N THR A 353 -45.76 -3.44 -24.25
CA THR A 353 -46.46 -2.41 -23.49
C THR A 353 -45.49 -1.48 -22.79
N ALA A 354 -45.45 -0.23 -23.27
CA ALA A 354 -44.96 0.92 -22.53
C ALA A 354 -46.00 1.33 -21.47
N PRO A 355 -45.61 2.15 -20.50
CA PRO A 355 -46.40 3.37 -20.35
C PRO A 355 -45.58 4.65 -20.11
N SER A 356 -46.32 5.72 -20.38
CA SER A 356 -46.03 7.13 -20.51
C SER A 356 -45.97 7.91 -19.18
N SER A 357 -45.14 8.96 -19.20
CA SER A 357 -45.31 10.31 -18.64
C SER A 357 -46.26 10.57 -17.45
N SER A 358 -45.72 11.22 -16.42
CA SER A 358 -46.43 12.29 -15.70
C SER A 358 -45.44 13.30 -15.10
N SER A 359 -45.84 14.57 -15.20
CA SER A 359 -45.15 15.79 -14.80
C SER A 359 -45.84 16.42 -13.59
N SER A 360 -45.10 17.01 -12.65
CA SER A 360 -45.44 18.19 -11.81
C SER A 360 -44.47 18.25 -10.62
N GLU A 361 -43.63 19.27 -10.49
CA GLU A 361 -43.82 20.57 -9.82
C GLU A 361 -43.17 20.62 -8.43
N GLY A 362 -42.43 21.70 -8.15
CA GLY A 362 -42.12 22.12 -6.77
C GLY A 362 -40.65 22.24 -6.38
N ALA A 363 -39.87 23.08 -7.05
CA ALA A 363 -38.58 23.56 -6.53
C ALA A 363 -38.76 24.96 -5.91
N PRO A 364 -38.39 25.20 -4.63
CA PRO A 364 -38.38 26.55 -4.07
C PRO A 364 -37.12 27.30 -4.51
N LYS A 365 -37.33 28.45 -5.17
CA LYS A 365 -36.32 29.46 -5.49
C LYS A 365 -35.93 30.20 -4.21
N GLU A 366 -34.69 30.03 -3.77
CA GLU A 366 -34.08 30.88 -2.74
C GLU A 366 -33.55 32.17 -3.40
N LYS A 367 -34.01 33.31 -2.87
CA LYS A 367 -33.72 34.66 -3.38
C LYS A 367 -32.35 35.12 -2.89
N MET A 368 -31.42 35.38 -3.80
CA MET A 368 -30.29 36.28 -3.54
C MET A 368 -30.79 37.74 -3.49
N PRO A 369 -30.35 38.57 -2.54
CA PRO A 369 -30.42 40.02 -2.66
C PRO A 369 -29.21 40.52 -3.45
N LYS A 370 -29.48 41.29 -4.50
CA LYS A 370 -28.52 42.16 -5.18
C LYS A 370 -28.46 43.50 -4.47
N ASP A 371 -27.23 43.97 -4.30
CA ASP A 371 -26.70 45.33 -4.49
C ASP A 371 -27.51 46.54 -4.01
N ASN A 372 -26.89 47.32 -3.13
CA ASN A 372 -26.99 48.78 -3.16
C ASN A 372 -25.59 49.38 -3.05
N ASP A 373 -25.14 49.94 -4.17
CA ASP A 373 -24.12 50.98 -4.25
C ASP A 373 -24.57 52.23 -3.51
N VAL A 374 -23.73 52.82 -2.66
CA VAL A 374 -23.64 54.29 -2.48
C VAL A 374 -22.21 54.70 -2.10
N ASN A 375 -21.56 55.40 -3.04
CA ASN A 375 -20.64 56.53 -2.94
C ASN A 375 -19.89 56.84 -1.63
N GLY A 376 -18.58 57.04 -1.78
CA GLY A 376 -17.74 57.81 -0.87
C GLY A 376 -16.37 58.11 -1.47
N THR A 377 -16.31 59.16 -2.29
CA THR A 377 -15.08 59.72 -2.89
C THR A 377 -14.61 60.92 -2.07
N GLU A 378 -13.38 60.89 -1.57
CA GLU A 378 -12.51 62.02 -1.14
C GLU A 378 -11.17 61.34 -0.77
N LYS A 379 -10.03 61.41 -1.47
CA LYS A 379 -9.24 62.44 -2.15
C LYS A 379 -8.57 63.46 -1.22
N LEU A 380 -7.24 63.46 -1.31
CA LEU A 380 -6.20 64.39 -0.82
C LEU A 380 -5.53 63.95 0.50
N ALA A 381 -4.23 64.10 0.72
CA ALA A 381 -3.04 64.43 -0.07
C ALA A 381 -1.86 64.49 0.92
N GLU A 382 -0.63 64.28 0.41
CA GLU A 382 0.64 64.83 0.95
C GLU A 382 1.09 64.34 2.35
N GLU A 383 2.37 64.21 2.69
CA GLU A 383 3.62 64.58 2.04
C GLU A 383 4.77 63.72 2.62
N SER A 384 5.89 63.82 1.91
CA SER A 384 7.28 63.41 2.19
C SER A 384 7.74 63.26 3.63
N ASP A 385 8.67 62.31 3.84
CA ASP A 385 10.04 62.72 4.16
C ASP A 385 11.09 61.66 3.78
N LEU A 386 12.12 62.18 3.12
CA LEU A 386 13.37 61.55 2.73
C LEU A 386 14.30 61.52 3.95
N ASP A 387 15.14 60.49 4.07
CA ASP A 387 16.58 60.76 3.93
C ASP A 387 17.41 59.48 3.69
N PRO A 388 18.51 59.60 2.92
CA PRO A 388 19.38 58.49 2.51
C PRO A 388 20.64 58.41 3.39
N VAL A 389 21.24 57.22 3.47
CA VAL A 389 22.66 57.11 3.86
C VAL A 389 23.41 56.25 2.84
N ALA A 390 24.39 56.91 2.23
CA ALA A 390 25.35 56.44 1.25
C ALA A 390 26.43 55.53 1.90
N SER A 391 26.87 54.49 1.20
CA SER A 391 28.16 54.37 0.49
C SER A 391 29.35 53.82 1.28
N SER A 392 29.85 52.65 0.86
CA SER A 392 31.24 52.39 0.41
C SER A 392 31.31 50.91 -0.02
N SER A 393 31.59 50.49 -1.26
CA SER A 393 32.71 50.71 -2.18
C SER A 393 34.05 50.13 -1.72
N ALA A 394 34.37 48.92 -2.18
CA ALA A 394 35.68 48.44 -2.67
C ALA A 394 35.49 46.99 -3.15
N SER A 395 35.36 46.68 -4.45
CA SER A 395 36.33 46.69 -5.55
C SER A 395 37.33 45.52 -5.53
N GLY A 396 37.31 44.74 -6.63
CA GLY A 396 38.35 43.81 -7.08
C GLY A 396 37.86 42.36 -7.09
N GLY A 397 37.73 41.65 -8.20
CA GLY A 397 38.07 41.90 -9.60
C GLY A 397 38.38 40.56 -10.27
N THR A 398 37.87 40.37 -11.49
CA THR A 398 38.37 39.46 -12.57
C THR A 398 38.39 37.94 -12.26
N ALA A 399 38.03 37.00 -13.13
CA ALA A 399 37.87 36.92 -14.57
C ALA A 399 36.98 35.69 -14.91
N GLU A 400 36.91 35.35 -16.21
CA GLU A 400 36.44 34.08 -16.80
C GLU A 400 34.93 33.98 -17.06
N GLU A 401 34.45 33.43 -18.16
CA GLU A 401 34.98 33.14 -19.49
C GLU A 401 33.70 32.80 -20.27
N THR A 402 33.42 33.53 -21.35
CA THR A 402 32.18 33.34 -22.11
C THR A 402 32.36 32.19 -23.09
N THR A 403 32.02 30.96 -22.70
CA THR A 403 31.88 29.84 -23.63
C THR A 403 30.41 29.62 -23.98
N THR A 404 30.06 30.07 -25.18
CA THR A 404 28.86 29.70 -25.94
C THR A 404 28.85 28.19 -26.21
N SER A 405 27.92 27.45 -25.61
CA SER A 405 27.64 26.05 -25.99
C SER A 405 26.40 25.99 -26.88
N LYS A 406 26.65 25.55 -28.11
CA LYS A 406 25.67 25.25 -29.16
C LYS A 406 24.77 24.10 -28.74
N THR A 407 23.46 24.31 -28.89
CA THR A 407 22.43 23.28 -28.78
C THR A 407 22.42 22.42 -30.04
N THR A 408 22.89 21.16 -29.93
CA THR A 408 22.81 20.18 -31.02
C THR A 408 21.52 19.39 -30.88
N THR A 409 20.52 19.75 -31.68
CA THR A 409 19.26 19.03 -31.84
C THR A 409 19.51 17.72 -32.61
N VAL A 410 19.54 16.59 -31.90
CA VAL A 410 19.56 15.26 -32.53
C VAL A 410 18.13 14.75 -32.67
N LYS A 411 17.58 14.87 -33.90
CA LYS A 411 16.41 14.11 -34.35
C LYS A 411 16.78 12.62 -34.36
N ARG A 412 16.10 11.79 -33.56
CA ARG A 412 16.08 10.34 -33.80
C ARG A 412 14.82 9.98 -34.58
N LYS A 413 15.07 9.37 -35.75
CA LYS A 413 14.14 8.65 -36.60
C LYS A 413 13.46 7.55 -35.78
N ALA A 414 12.13 7.45 -35.92
CA ALA A 414 11.41 6.22 -35.64
C ALA A 414 11.74 5.23 -36.77
N GLU A 415 12.31 4.09 -36.41
CA GLU A 415 12.41 2.94 -37.30
C GLU A 415 11.33 1.92 -36.91
N GLU A 416 10.68 1.53 -37.98
CA GLU A 416 9.61 0.57 -38.16
C GLU A 416 10.17 -0.85 -37.96
N TYR A 417 9.50 -1.69 -37.17
CA TYR A 417 9.69 -3.12 -37.22
C TYR A 417 8.33 -3.82 -37.25
N LEU A 418 8.06 -4.39 -38.41
CA LEU A 418 7.03 -5.38 -38.70
C LEU A 418 7.63 -6.80 -38.55
N ASP A 419 6.71 -7.74 -38.37
CA ASP A 419 6.81 -9.20 -38.46
C ASP A 419 7.54 -9.95 -37.34
N ALA A 420 7.16 -11.16 -36.95
CA ALA A 420 5.95 -11.98 -37.13
C ALA A 420 6.27 -13.28 -36.38
N THR A 421 5.41 -13.78 -35.49
CA THR A 421 5.51 -15.19 -35.05
C THR A 421 4.14 -15.73 -34.63
N THR A 422 3.49 -16.35 -35.61
CA THR A 422 2.70 -17.59 -35.55
C THR A 422 2.02 -17.99 -34.23
N LEU A 423 0.70 -17.81 -34.20
CA LEU A 423 -0.25 -18.56 -33.36
C LEU A 423 -0.37 -20.01 -33.88
N SER A 424 -0.04 -20.98 -33.04
CA SER A 424 -0.42 -22.38 -33.20
C SER A 424 -1.52 -22.71 -32.20
N THR A 425 -2.64 -23.16 -32.76
CA THR A 425 -3.82 -23.69 -32.09
C THR A 425 -3.56 -25.08 -31.50
N SER A 426 -3.97 -25.31 -30.26
CA SER A 426 -4.56 -26.61 -29.88
C SER A 426 -5.57 -26.42 -28.76
N ALA A 427 -6.83 -26.62 -29.11
CA ALA A 427 -7.93 -26.82 -28.20
C ALA A 427 -7.83 -28.20 -27.54
N HIS A 428 -8.18 -28.29 -26.27
CA HIS A 428 -8.80 -29.49 -25.71
C HIS A 428 -9.81 -29.10 -24.64
N ALA A 429 -11.05 -29.50 -24.89
CA ALA A 429 -12.16 -29.51 -23.96
C ALA A 429 -12.21 -30.87 -23.24
N SER A 430 -12.66 -30.85 -21.98
CA SER A 430 -13.36 -31.96 -21.29
C SER A 430 -13.95 -31.39 -20.01
N GLU A 431 -15.29 -31.28 -19.94
CA GLU A 431 -16.17 -32.15 -19.12
C GLU A 431 -15.96 -31.96 -17.61
N GLY A 432 -16.94 -31.52 -16.82
CA GLY A 432 -18.30 -32.03 -16.74
C GLY A 432 -18.43 -32.80 -15.43
N VAL A 433 -18.75 -32.11 -14.33
CA VAL A 433 -19.00 -32.76 -13.02
C VAL A 433 -20.40 -32.39 -12.52
N ALA A 434 -21.13 -33.45 -12.20
CA ALA A 434 -22.53 -33.49 -11.85
C ALA A 434 -22.85 -32.90 -10.46
N SER A 435 -23.88 -32.05 -10.41
CA SER A 435 -24.54 -31.63 -9.18
C SER A 435 -25.46 -32.73 -8.67
N LYS A 436 -25.09 -33.37 -7.55
CA LYS A 436 -25.93 -34.32 -6.83
C LYS A 436 -26.66 -33.62 -5.68
N LYS A 437 -27.99 -33.52 -5.81
CA LYS A 437 -28.92 -33.16 -4.73
C LYS A 437 -28.86 -34.21 -3.61
N GLY A 438 -28.66 -33.76 -2.38
CA GLY A 438 -28.80 -34.55 -1.16
C GLY A 438 -29.62 -33.79 -0.12
N SER A 439 -30.90 -34.14 -0.02
CA SER A 439 -31.81 -33.77 1.07
C SER A 439 -31.41 -34.52 2.34
N GLY A 440 -31.44 -33.84 3.49
CA GLY A 440 -31.18 -34.45 4.79
C GLY A 440 -31.53 -33.51 5.94
N ALA A 441 -32.83 -33.41 6.23
CA ALA A 441 -33.34 -32.81 7.47
C ALA A 441 -33.04 -33.73 8.66
N VAL A 442 -32.42 -33.20 9.72
CA VAL A 442 -32.43 -33.83 11.05
C VAL A 442 -32.73 -32.76 12.09
N ALA A 443 -33.90 -32.91 12.72
CA ALA A 443 -34.31 -32.17 13.89
C ALA A 443 -33.53 -32.67 15.12
N GLY A 444 -32.98 -31.75 15.90
CA GLY A 444 -32.33 -32.02 17.18
C GLY A 444 -32.69 -30.95 18.18
N VAL A 445 -33.74 -31.22 18.97
CA VAL A 445 -34.17 -30.45 20.13
C VAL A 445 -33.16 -30.66 21.26
N VAL A 446 -32.56 -29.60 21.80
CA VAL A 446 -31.95 -29.63 23.14
C VAL A 446 -32.29 -28.32 23.87
N ASN A 447 -33.03 -28.49 24.96
CA ASN A 447 -33.33 -27.50 25.98
C ASN A 447 -32.07 -27.12 26.76
N GLY A 448 -31.93 -25.83 27.10
CA GLY A 448 -30.90 -25.34 28.00
C GLY A 448 -31.26 -23.96 28.54
N GLU A 449 -32.15 -23.92 29.53
CA GLU A 449 -32.46 -22.72 30.31
C GLU A 449 -31.24 -22.32 31.15
N GLY A 450 -30.60 -21.20 30.80
CA GLY A 450 -29.58 -20.53 31.61
C GLY A 450 -30.06 -19.15 32.02
N LYS A 451 -30.65 -19.03 33.22
CA LYS A 451 -30.98 -17.76 33.86
C LYS A 451 -29.69 -17.07 34.32
N THR A 452 -29.36 -15.93 33.72
CA THR A 452 -28.34 -15.01 34.24
C THR A 452 -29.04 -13.88 35.00
N GLN A 453 -28.75 -13.76 36.28
CA GLN A 453 -29.24 -12.68 37.15
C GLN A 453 -28.60 -11.33 36.77
N GLU A 454 -29.43 -10.33 36.50
CA GLU A 454 -29.02 -8.93 36.43
C GLU A 454 -28.73 -8.38 37.85
N GLY A 455 -27.50 -7.91 38.06
CA GLY A 455 -27.12 -7.13 39.24
C GLY A 455 -27.37 -5.62 39.03
N PRO A 456 -27.75 -4.86 40.07
CA PRO A 456 -28.16 -3.47 39.92
C PRO A 456 -26.95 -2.52 39.79
N LYS A 457 -26.95 -1.71 38.72
CA LYS A 457 -26.02 -0.59 38.51
C LYS A 457 -26.33 0.56 39.47
N LYS A 458 -25.40 0.82 40.42
CA LYS A 458 -25.39 2.04 41.24
C LYS A 458 -25.04 3.27 40.40
N LYS A 459 -25.95 4.24 40.34
CA LYS A 459 -25.70 5.60 39.81
C LYS A 459 -24.97 6.43 40.87
N ALA A 460 -23.74 6.85 40.59
CA ALA A 460 -23.04 7.87 41.37
C ALA A 460 -23.48 9.27 40.89
N LYS A 461 -24.14 10.02 41.77
CA LYS A 461 -24.57 11.40 41.58
C LYS A 461 -23.40 12.31 41.98
N LYS A 462 -22.76 12.97 41.01
CA LYS A 462 -21.68 13.94 41.26
C LYS A 462 -22.32 15.31 41.49
N ASN A 463 -22.31 15.78 42.74
CA ASN A 463 -22.63 17.16 43.08
C ASN A 463 -21.49 18.08 42.63
N ARG A 464 -21.82 19.18 41.94
CA ARG A 464 -20.95 20.33 41.74
C ARG A 464 -21.35 21.38 42.79
N SER A 465 -20.37 21.84 43.57
CA SER A 465 -20.35 23.18 44.16
C SER A 465 -19.74 24.15 43.17
#